data_AF-A0A812MGU1-F1
#
_entry.id   AF-A0A812MGU1-F1
#
_cell.length_a   1.000
_cell.length_b   1.000
_cell.length_c   1.000
_cell.angle_alpha   90.00
_cell.angle_beta   90.00
_cell.angle_gamma   90.00
#
_symmetry.space_group_name_H-M   'P 1'
#
loop_
_entity.id
_entity.type
_entity.pdbx_description
1 polymer ?
#
loop_
_entity_poly.entity_id
_entity_poly.type
_entity_poly.pdbx_seq_one_letter_code
_entity_poly.pdbx_strand_id
1 'polypeptide(L)'
;MVSDLRRSFVGWLKKAELELKQHRSDVRRGRQAFEEEKLSVWQQFVAEKQREVEKIREDRRHAEDEMATQLRQVQADIEESRQRISEERMRVEQEGSQRRRGVAHEYEKFRQEYGLFEAERQRLANPQLAAETTVDLNVGGTIFETTRSTLVQQQGSFLETLLSGRYQISRDRYGRIFLNRDPEHFRTILNFLRNPQTPPMPRDSAESEALIQEATYYGVHFFPFPLVFAA
;
A
#
# COMPACT_ATOMS: atom_id res chain seq x y z
N MET A 1 91.94 42.36 -100.84
CA MET A 1 91.59 41.18 -100.03
C MET A 1 91.47 41.46 -98.52
N VAL A 2 92.34 42.29 -97.91
CA VAL A 2 92.28 42.57 -96.45
C VAL A 2 91.10 43.48 -96.03
N SER A 3 90.60 44.34 -96.93
CA SER A 3 89.52 45.31 -96.67
C SER A 3 88.12 44.68 -96.56
N ASP A 4 87.79 43.70 -97.41
CA ASP A 4 86.49 43.02 -97.41
C ASP A 4 86.32 42.09 -96.22
N LEU A 5 87.40 41.40 -95.82
CA LEU A 5 87.39 40.54 -94.64
C LEU A 5 87.12 41.35 -93.36
N ARG A 6 87.71 42.55 -93.25
CA ARG A 6 87.48 43.48 -92.13
C ARG A 6 86.04 43.97 -92.09
N ARG A 7 85.43 44.30 -93.24
CA ARG A 7 84.04 44.79 -93.32
C ARG A 7 83.03 43.71 -92.92
N SER A 8 83.24 42.48 -93.38
CA SER A 8 82.43 41.31 -93.01
C SER A 8 82.58 40.96 -91.53
N PHE A 9 83.80 40.99 -90.99
CA PHE A 9 84.04 40.76 -89.56
C PHE A 9 83.38 41.85 -88.68
N VAL A 10 83.49 43.13 -89.06
CA VAL A 10 82.82 44.23 -88.37
C VAL A 10 81.28 44.11 -88.45
N GLY A 11 80.74 43.66 -89.59
CA GLY A 11 79.31 43.38 -89.75
C GLY A 11 78.83 42.23 -88.84
N TRP A 12 79.60 41.14 -88.78
CA TRP A 12 79.33 40.02 -87.90
C TRP A 12 79.42 40.42 -86.42
N LEU A 13 80.42 41.22 -86.04
CA LEU A 13 80.58 41.75 -84.69
C LEU A 13 79.42 42.66 -84.26
N LYS A 14 78.96 43.56 -85.14
CA LYS A 14 77.75 44.39 -84.88
C LYS A 14 76.49 43.55 -84.74
N LYS A 15 76.33 42.49 -85.54
CA LYS A 15 75.20 41.57 -85.45
C LYS A 15 75.22 40.80 -84.12
N ALA A 16 76.37 40.26 -83.75
CA ALA A 16 76.56 39.58 -82.46
C ALA A 16 76.33 40.52 -81.27
N GLU A 17 76.80 41.77 -81.33
CA GLU A 17 76.51 42.79 -80.31
C GLU A 17 75.02 43.11 -80.18
N LEU A 18 74.30 43.19 -81.31
CA LEU A 18 72.86 43.41 -81.31
C LEU A 18 72.10 42.22 -80.74
N GLU A 19 72.48 41.00 -81.14
CA GLU A 19 71.91 39.74 -80.61
C GLU A 19 72.16 39.60 -79.11
N LEU A 20 73.37 39.92 -78.62
CA LEU A 20 73.67 39.93 -77.19
C LEU A 20 72.86 40.97 -76.42
N LYS A 21 72.64 42.16 -76.99
CA LYS A 21 71.76 43.19 -76.39
C LYS A 21 70.31 42.74 -76.34
N GLN A 22 69.82 42.09 -77.39
CA GLN A 22 68.47 41.51 -77.44
C GLN A 22 68.32 40.39 -76.40
N HIS A 23 69.23 39.41 -76.38
CA HIS A 23 69.24 38.36 -75.38
C HIS A 23 69.29 38.91 -73.95
N ARG A 24 70.11 39.92 -73.68
CA ARG A 24 70.17 40.55 -72.35
C ARG A 24 68.84 41.23 -71.99
N SER A 25 68.16 41.86 -72.95
CA SER A 25 66.83 42.45 -72.76
C SER A 25 65.77 41.37 -72.49
N ASP A 26 65.81 40.27 -73.24
CA ASP A 26 64.86 39.16 -73.11
C ASP A 26 65.02 38.44 -71.77
N VAL A 27 66.26 38.18 -71.35
CA VAL A 27 66.55 37.61 -70.02
C VAL A 27 66.05 38.55 -68.91
N ARG A 28 66.21 39.88 -69.08
CA ARG A 28 65.72 40.86 -68.10
C ARG A 28 64.20 40.88 -68.02
N ARG A 29 63.50 40.85 -69.17
CA ARG A 29 62.03 40.79 -69.23
C ARG A 29 61.51 39.47 -68.65
N GLY A 30 62.14 38.34 -69.00
CA GLY A 30 61.80 37.03 -68.46
C GLY A 30 61.98 36.96 -66.95
N ARG A 31 63.07 37.53 -66.41
CA ARG A 31 63.27 37.64 -64.96
C ARG A 31 62.18 38.47 -64.29
N GLN A 32 61.78 39.60 -64.88
CA GLN A 32 60.73 40.44 -64.31
C GLN A 32 59.37 39.74 -64.34
N ALA A 33 59.00 39.12 -65.45
CA ALA A 33 57.76 38.36 -65.58
C ALA A 33 57.71 37.19 -64.57
N PHE A 34 58.82 36.49 -64.38
CA PHE A 34 58.93 35.42 -63.38
C PHE A 34 58.73 35.94 -61.94
N GLU A 35 59.32 37.09 -61.58
CA GLU A 35 59.12 37.67 -60.25
C GLU A 35 57.67 38.15 -60.04
N GLU A 36 57.05 38.73 -61.08
CA GLU A 36 55.63 39.14 -61.05
C GLU A 36 54.70 37.93 -60.91
N GLU A 37 54.95 36.85 -61.66
CA GLU A 37 54.19 35.60 -61.57
C GLU A 37 54.37 34.94 -60.20
N LYS A 38 55.60 34.87 -59.70
CA LYS A 38 55.91 34.35 -58.36
C LYS A 38 55.17 35.12 -57.28
N LEU A 39 55.14 36.45 -57.36
CA LEU A 39 54.41 37.30 -56.41
C LEU A 39 52.89 37.05 -56.50
N SER A 40 52.35 36.95 -57.71
CA SER A 40 50.93 36.68 -57.95
C SER A 40 50.51 35.32 -57.38
N VAL A 41 51.26 34.26 -57.68
CA VAL A 41 51.02 32.91 -57.15
C VAL A 41 51.11 32.89 -55.63
N TRP A 42 52.10 33.59 -55.05
CA TRP A 42 52.22 33.71 -53.61
C TRP A 42 51.02 34.42 -52.98
N GLN A 43 50.55 35.52 -53.58
CA GLN A 43 49.37 36.24 -53.10
C GLN A 43 48.09 35.39 -53.20
N GLN A 44 47.94 34.63 -54.29
CA GLN A 44 46.82 33.69 -54.45
C GLN A 44 46.85 32.59 -53.38
N PHE A 45 48.01 31.99 -53.14
CA PHE A 45 48.18 30.98 -52.09
C PHE A 45 47.84 31.53 -50.70
N VAL A 46 48.33 32.73 -50.36
CA VAL A 46 48.02 33.39 -49.08
C VAL A 46 46.52 33.65 -48.97
N ALA A 47 45.89 34.18 -50.02
CA ALA A 47 44.45 34.46 -50.03
C ALA A 47 43.61 33.19 -49.89
N GLU A 48 44.00 32.10 -50.56
CA GLU A 48 43.35 30.80 -50.43
C GLU A 48 43.47 30.25 -49.00
N LYS A 49 44.67 30.26 -48.42
CA LYS A 49 44.87 29.82 -47.03
C LYS A 49 44.09 30.67 -46.03
N GLN A 50 43.98 31.96 -46.28
CA GLN A 50 43.22 32.85 -45.42
C GLN A 50 41.72 32.56 -45.48
N ARG A 51 41.19 32.21 -46.67
CA ARG A 51 39.81 31.74 -46.83
C ARG A 51 39.57 30.39 -46.14
N GLU A 52 40.49 29.44 -46.28
CA GLU A 52 40.39 28.15 -45.59
C GLU A 52 40.36 28.33 -44.06
N VAL A 53 41.24 29.16 -43.52
CA VAL A 53 41.28 29.46 -42.08
C VAL A 53 39.97 30.10 -41.62
N GLU A 54 39.42 31.04 -42.39
CA GLU A 54 38.16 31.70 -42.01
C GLU A 54 37.00 30.71 -42.05
N LYS A 55 36.93 29.84 -43.06
CA LYS A 55 35.93 28.78 -43.14
C LYS A 55 36.00 27.84 -41.92
N ILE A 56 37.20 27.41 -41.54
CA ILE A 56 37.38 26.55 -40.35
C ILE A 56 36.92 27.27 -39.07
N ARG A 57 37.17 28.58 -38.96
CA ARG A 57 36.72 29.38 -37.82
C ARG A 57 35.20 29.49 -37.76
N GLU A 58 34.56 29.73 -38.90
CA GLU A 58 33.09 29.79 -39.01
C GLU A 58 32.46 28.43 -38.67
N ASP A 59 32.97 27.34 -39.25
CA ASP A 59 32.50 25.97 -38.99
C ASP A 59 32.64 25.63 -37.50
N ARG A 60 33.76 25.98 -36.87
CA ARG A 60 33.97 25.77 -35.43
C ARG A 60 33.00 26.59 -34.59
N ARG A 61 32.76 27.85 -34.95
CA ARG A 61 31.80 28.70 -34.24
C ARG A 61 30.38 28.15 -34.34
N HIS A 62 29.97 27.70 -35.53
CA HIS A 62 28.66 27.06 -35.71
C HIS A 62 28.52 25.81 -34.86
N ALA A 63 29.54 24.94 -34.83
CA ALA A 63 29.54 23.75 -33.97
C ALA A 63 29.46 24.10 -32.47
N GLU A 64 30.19 25.13 -32.03
CA GLU A 64 30.13 25.63 -30.65
C GLU A 64 28.73 26.16 -30.28
N ASP A 65 28.10 26.94 -31.17
CA ASP A 65 26.76 27.49 -30.97
C ASP A 65 25.68 26.39 -30.96
N GLU A 66 25.80 25.38 -31.83
CA GLU A 66 24.92 24.20 -31.84
C GLU A 66 25.06 23.41 -30.54
N MET A 67 26.30 23.12 -30.11
CA MET A 67 26.55 22.39 -28.87
C MET A 67 26.05 23.17 -27.64
N ALA A 68 26.23 24.49 -27.60
CA ALA A 68 25.70 25.34 -26.53
C ALA A 68 24.17 25.34 -26.49
N THR A 69 23.51 25.23 -27.64
CA THR A 69 22.05 25.13 -27.74
C THR A 69 21.55 23.77 -27.25
N GLN A 70 22.20 22.68 -27.67
CA GLN A 70 21.89 21.34 -27.16
C GLN A 70 22.08 21.23 -25.65
N LEU A 71 23.18 21.80 -25.10
CA LEU A 71 23.43 21.82 -23.67
C LEU A 71 22.33 22.56 -22.90
N ARG A 72 21.88 23.72 -23.40
CA ARG A 72 20.77 24.47 -22.79
C ARG A 72 19.47 23.68 -22.82
N GLN A 73 19.19 22.97 -23.91
CA GLN A 73 18.01 22.12 -24.01
C GLN A 73 18.05 20.97 -23.00
N VAL A 74 19.16 20.24 -22.93
CA VAL A 74 19.34 19.15 -21.95
C VAL A 74 19.22 19.67 -20.51
N GLN A 75 19.77 20.84 -20.21
CA GLN A 75 19.63 21.46 -18.89
C GLN A 75 18.17 21.78 -18.57
N ALA A 76 17.43 22.36 -19.51
CA ALA A 76 16.01 22.65 -19.34
C ALA A 76 15.20 21.37 -19.11
N ASP A 77 15.45 20.31 -19.89
CA ASP A 77 14.76 19.02 -19.76
C ASP A 77 15.06 18.36 -18.40
N ILE A 78 16.30 18.47 -17.91
CA ILE A 78 16.70 17.97 -16.58
C ILE A 78 15.96 18.75 -15.48
N GLU A 79 15.89 20.07 -15.59
CA GLU A 79 15.23 20.93 -14.61
C GLU A 79 13.72 20.66 -14.56
N GLU A 80 13.07 20.53 -15.72
CA GLU A 80 11.66 20.15 -15.82
C GLU A 80 11.42 18.75 -15.23
N SER A 81 12.26 17.78 -15.56
CA SER A 81 12.17 16.42 -15.01
C SER A 81 12.31 16.42 -13.48
N ARG A 82 13.25 17.22 -12.94
CA ARG A 82 13.42 17.38 -11.49
C ARG A 82 12.18 17.99 -10.83
N GLN A 83 11.59 19.01 -11.44
CA GLN A 83 10.35 19.62 -10.95
C GLN A 83 9.20 18.62 -10.93
N ARG A 84 8.97 17.88 -12.03
CA ARG A 84 7.95 16.83 -12.10
C ARG A 84 8.12 15.76 -11.02
N ILE A 85 9.35 15.27 -10.84
CA ILE A 85 9.65 14.27 -9.79
C ILE A 85 9.41 14.85 -8.39
N SER A 86 9.77 16.11 -8.15
CA SER A 86 9.54 16.77 -6.86
C SER A 86 8.05 16.91 -6.55
N GLU A 87 7.24 17.31 -7.54
CA GLU A 87 5.79 17.43 -7.40
C GLU A 87 5.14 16.07 -7.14
N GLU A 88 5.52 15.04 -7.89
CA GLU A 88 5.00 13.68 -7.71
C GLU A 88 5.36 13.12 -6.33
N ARG A 89 6.60 13.34 -5.87
CA ARG A 89 7.02 12.97 -4.51
C ARG A 89 6.17 13.65 -3.44
N MET A 90 5.90 14.95 -3.56
CA MET A 90 5.04 15.66 -2.62
C MET A 90 3.60 15.12 -2.61
N ARG A 91 3.04 14.79 -3.79
CA ARG A 91 1.70 14.18 -3.87
C ARG A 91 1.66 12.82 -3.17
N VAL A 92 2.63 11.95 -3.46
CA VAL A 92 2.71 10.62 -2.84
C VAL A 92 2.88 10.73 -1.32
N GLU A 93 3.68 11.67 -0.84
CA GLU A 93 3.87 11.89 0.59
C GLU A 93 2.58 12.38 1.28
N GLN A 94 1.88 13.34 0.66
CA GLN A 94 0.60 13.84 1.17
C GLN A 94 -0.46 12.74 1.21
N GLU A 95 -0.61 11.96 0.15
CA GLU A 95 -1.52 10.81 0.11
C GLU A 95 -1.17 9.77 1.17
N GLY A 96 0.12 9.44 1.31
CA GLY A 96 0.61 8.52 2.34
C GLY A 96 0.30 9.01 3.75
N SER A 97 0.47 10.32 4.00
CA SER A 97 0.13 10.96 5.28
C SER A 97 -1.38 10.93 5.56
N GLN A 98 -2.22 11.18 4.55
CA GLN A 98 -3.66 11.07 4.68
C GLN A 98 -4.11 9.63 4.98
N ARG A 99 -3.59 8.63 4.24
CA ARG A 99 -3.91 7.22 4.50
C ARG A 99 -3.49 6.78 5.90
N ARG A 100 -2.29 7.16 6.36
CA ARG A 100 -1.83 6.88 7.73
C ARG A 100 -2.74 7.49 8.79
N ARG A 101 -3.20 8.73 8.59
CA ARG A 101 -4.17 9.37 9.50
C ARG A 101 -5.52 8.65 9.52
N GLY A 102 -6.01 8.23 8.35
CA GLY A 102 -7.23 7.43 8.25
C GLY A 102 -7.14 6.13 9.04
N VAL A 103 -6.08 5.34 8.82
CA VAL A 103 -5.84 4.08 9.54
C VAL A 103 -5.69 4.31 11.05
N ALA A 104 -4.97 5.34 11.47
CA ALA A 104 -4.84 5.67 12.89
C ALA A 104 -6.20 5.98 13.54
N HIS A 105 -7.05 6.76 12.85
CA HIS A 105 -8.39 7.08 13.32
C HIS A 105 -9.28 5.84 13.44
N GLU A 106 -9.25 4.95 12.44
CA GLU A 106 -9.99 3.68 12.49
C GLU A 106 -9.49 2.76 13.61
N TYR A 107 -8.18 2.68 13.82
CA TYR A 107 -7.59 1.91 14.91
C TYR A 107 -8.01 2.44 16.29
N GLU A 108 -8.03 3.76 16.47
CA GLU A 108 -8.51 4.40 17.69
C GLU A 108 -9.99 4.10 17.94
N LYS A 109 -10.82 4.17 16.90
CA LYS A 109 -12.25 3.82 16.97
C LYS A 109 -12.46 2.36 17.38
N PHE A 110 -11.77 1.43 16.71
CA PHE A 110 -11.84 0.00 17.04
C PHE A 110 -11.36 -0.27 18.47
N ARG A 111 -10.28 0.40 18.90
CA ARG A 111 -9.77 0.28 20.27
C ARG A 111 -10.80 0.71 21.31
N GLN A 112 -11.52 1.80 21.06
CA GLN A 112 -12.60 2.25 21.94
C GLN A 112 -13.76 1.26 21.95
N GLU A 113 -14.22 0.81 20.78
CA GLU A 113 -15.29 -0.19 20.66
C GLU A 113 -14.94 -1.50 21.37
N TYR A 114 -13.71 -2.00 21.19
CA TYR A 114 -13.21 -3.19 21.87
C TYR A 114 -13.17 -3.00 23.39
N GLY A 115 -12.72 -1.84 23.87
CA GLY A 115 -12.71 -1.52 25.30
C GLY A 115 -14.12 -1.47 25.91
N LEU A 116 -15.09 -0.92 25.20
CA LEU A 116 -16.50 -0.91 25.62
C LEU A 116 -17.07 -2.33 25.66
N PHE A 117 -16.78 -3.14 24.63
CA PHE A 117 -17.23 -4.53 24.57
C PHE A 117 -16.63 -5.39 25.70
N GLU A 118 -15.32 -5.23 25.97
CA GLU A 118 -14.64 -5.87 27.09
C GLU A 118 -15.28 -5.50 28.44
N ALA A 119 -15.55 -4.21 28.66
CA ALA A 119 -16.19 -3.72 29.88
C ALA A 119 -17.61 -4.29 30.05
N GLU A 120 -18.39 -4.36 28.97
CA GLU A 120 -19.72 -4.96 28.98
C GLU A 120 -19.66 -6.47 29.25
N ARG A 121 -18.72 -7.16 28.63
CA ARG A 121 -18.46 -8.59 28.89
C ARG A 121 -18.09 -8.84 30.36
N GLN A 122 -17.25 -7.98 30.96
CA GLN A 122 -16.91 -8.07 32.39
C GLN A 122 -18.11 -7.80 33.30
N ARG A 123 -19.00 -6.87 32.93
CA ARG A 123 -20.27 -6.64 33.65
C ARG A 123 -21.18 -7.86 33.64
N LEU A 124 -21.34 -8.49 32.47
CA LEU A 124 -22.15 -9.70 32.30
C LEU A 124 -21.51 -10.93 32.96
N ALA A 125 -20.18 -10.95 33.11
CA ALA A 125 -19.46 -12.00 33.81
C ALA A 125 -19.51 -11.85 35.35
N ASN A 126 -20.09 -10.78 35.89
CA ASN A 126 -20.27 -10.62 37.32
C ASN A 126 -21.28 -11.68 37.84
N PRO A 127 -20.87 -12.60 38.72
CA PRO A 127 -21.72 -13.70 39.19
C PRO A 127 -22.99 -13.22 39.92
N GLN A 128 -22.99 -12.01 40.49
CA GLN A 128 -24.18 -11.42 41.11
C GLN A 128 -25.26 -11.06 40.08
N LEU A 129 -24.87 -10.50 38.93
CA LEU A 129 -25.81 -10.16 37.85
C LEU A 129 -26.28 -11.41 37.09
N ALA A 130 -25.40 -12.41 36.95
CA ALA A 130 -25.74 -13.70 36.36
C ALA A 130 -26.75 -14.50 37.21
N ALA A 131 -26.76 -14.31 38.54
CA ALA A 131 -27.75 -14.92 39.44
C ALA A 131 -29.15 -14.29 39.32
N GLU A 132 -29.20 -12.98 39.05
CA GLU A 132 -30.44 -12.19 38.87
C GLU A 132 -31.01 -12.26 37.43
N THR A 133 -30.27 -12.84 36.49
CA THR A 133 -30.73 -12.97 35.10
C THR A 133 -31.95 -13.89 35.03
N THR A 134 -33.05 -13.39 34.46
CA THR A 134 -34.26 -14.16 34.19
C THR A 134 -34.06 -15.12 33.03
N VAL A 135 -34.69 -16.28 33.10
CA VAL A 135 -34.62 -17.37 32.13
C VAL A 135 -36.04 -17.84 31.83
N ASP A 136 -36.37 -17.87 30.54
CA ASP A 136 -37.61 -18.41 30.03
C ASP A 136 -37.47 -19.88 29.63
N LEU A 137 -38.31 -20.72 30.21
CA LEU A 137 -38.43 -22.15 29.95
C LEU A 137 -39.79 -22.44 29.32
N ASN A 138 -39.81 -23.24 28.27
CA ASN A 138 -41.02 -23.78 27.67
C ASN A 138 -41.16 -25.26 28.07
N VAL A 139 -42.08 -25.56 28.98
CA VAL A 139 -42.32 -26.92 29.48
C VAL A 139 -43.68 -27.39 28.99
N GLY A 140 -43.69 -28.40 28.12
CA GLY A 140 -44.93 -28.96 27.55
C GLY A 140 -45.80 -27.93 26.79
N GLY A 141 -45.21 -26.83 26.31
CA GLY A 141 -45.92 -25.73 25.66
C GLY A 141 -46.26 -24.55 26.58
N THR A 142 -46.04 -24.67 27.90
CA THR A 142 -46.28 -23.60 28.88
C THR A 142 -44.98 -22.85 29.19
N ILE A 143 -45.05 -21.51 29.20
CA ILE A 143 -43.88 -20.67 29.46
C ILE A 143 -43.76 -20.40 30.97
N PHE A 144 -42.58 -20.68 31.52
CA PHE A 144 -42.19 -20.39 32.89
C PHE A 144 -41.03 -19.40 32.89
N GLU A 145 -41.23 -18.25 33.52
CA GLU A 145 -40.19 -17.27 33.78
C GLU A 145 -39.66 -17.45 35.21
N THR A 146 -38.35 -17.58 35.36
CA THR A 146 -37.70 -17.73 36.66
C THR A 146 -36.27 -17.18 36.60
N THR A 147 -35.55 -17.13 37.72
CA THR A 147 -34.15 -16.69 37.73
C THR A 147 -33.20 -17.87 37.57
N ARG A 148 -31.99 -17.60 37.08
CA ARG A 148 -30.89 -18.58 37.06
C ARG A 148 -30.65 -19.17 38.45
N SER A 149 -30.64 -18.32 39.49
CA SER A 149 -30.40 -18.72 40.88
C SER A 149 -31.36 -19.80 41.39
N THR A 150 -32.65 -19.73 41.02
CA THR A 150 -33.66 -20.72 41.40
C THR A 150 -33.40 -22.09 40.79
N LEU A 151 -32.96 -22.14 39.54
CA LEU A 151 -32.75 -23.39 38.80
C LEU A 151 -31.42 -24.09 39.15
N VAL A 152 -30.41 -23.34 39.58
CA VAL A 152 -29.08 -23.86 39.97
C VAL A 152 -28.95 -24.11 41.47
N GLN A 153 -30.04 -23.99 42.24
CA GLN A 153 -30.02 -24.10 43.70
C GLN A 153 -29.49 -25.46 44.20
N GLN A 154 -29.78 -26.54 43.46
CA GLN A 154 -29.28 -27.87 43.76
C GLN A 154 -28.17 -28.25 42.79
N GLN A 155 -26.94 -28.34 43.32
CA GLN A 155 -25.77 -28.75 42.55
C GLN A 155 -25.91 -30.20 42.10
N GLY A 156 -25.53 -30.48 40.84
CA GLY A 156 -25.67 -31.80 40.22
C GLY A 156 -27.06 -32.09 39.66
N SER A 157 -28.02 -31.17 39.81
CA SER A 157 -29.35 -31.33 39.21
C SER A 157 -29.29 -31.20 37.68
N PHE A 158 -30.29 -31.79 37.02
CA PHE A 158 -30.43 -31.62 35.57
C PHE A 158 -30.69 -30.14 35.21
N LEU A 159 -31.43 -29.41 36.07
CA LEU A 159 -31.73 -27.99 35.90
C LEU A 159 -30.47 -27.11 35.95
N GLU A 160 -29.52 -27.41 36.84
CA GLU A 160 -28.21 -26.74 36.84
C GLU A 160 -27.43 -27.04 35.55
N THR A 161 -27.43 -28.31 35.16
CA THR A 161 -26.73 -28.80 33.98
C THR A 161 -27.25 -28.15 32.69
N LEU A 162 -28.57 -27.94 32.58
CA LEU A 162 -29.20 -27.22 31.47
C LEU A 162 -28.64 -25.79 31.32
N LEU A 163 -28.37 -25.11 32.43
CA LEU A 163 -27.88 -23.73 32.42
C LEU A 163 -26.36 -23.60 32.36
N SER A 164 -25.64 -24.72 32.43
CA SER A 164 -24.18 -24.76 32.31
C SER A 164 -23.68 -24.46 30.89
N GLY A 165 -24.55 -24.57 29.87
CA GLY A 165 -24.19 -24.41 28.45
C GLY A 165 -23.36 -25.56 27.88
N ARG A 166 -23.09 -26.62 28.66
CA ARG A 166 -22.27 -27.77 28.25
C ARG A 166 -23.02 -28.80 27.40
N TYR A 167 -24.35 -28.72 27.36
CA TYR A 167 -25.21 -29.67 26.66
C TYR A 167 -26.01 -28.98 25.56
N GLN A 168 -26.23 -29.70 24.45
CA GLN A 168 -27.06 -29.23 23.36
C GLN A 168 -28.53 -29.45 23.73
N ILE A 169 -29.24 -28.35 24.00
CA ILE A 169 -30.61 -28.37 24.53
C ILE A 169 -31.58 -27.95 23.44
N SER A 170 -32.69 -28.66 23.33
CA SER A 170 -33.79 -28.31 22.44
C SER A 170 -34.33 -26.93 22.76
N ARG A 171 -34.53 -26.11 21.73
CA ARG A 171 -35.11 -24.77 21.86
C ARG A 171 -36.40 -24.66 21.07
N ASP A 172 -37.31 -23.85 21.56
CA ASP A 172 -38.54 -23.53 20.84
C ASP A 172 -38.29 -22.53 19.69
N ARG A 173 -39.34 -22.20 18.93
CA ARG A 173 -39.28 -21.25 17.80
C ARG A 173 -38.87 -19.82 18.18
N TYR A 174 -38.82 -19.51 19.48
CA TYR A 174 -38.40 -18.22 20.03
C TYR A 174 -37.05 -18.30 20.74
N GLY A 175 -36.35 -19.44 20.65
CA GLY A 175 -35.02 -19.64 21.24
C GLY A 175 -35.02 -19.93 22.75
N ARG A 176 -36.19 -20.21 23.36
CA ARG A 176 -36.33 -20.59 24.77
C ARG A 176 -36.01 -22.06 24.97
N ILE A 177 -35.53 -22.43 26.16
CA ILE A 177 -35.24 -23.83 26.50
C ILE A 177 -36.55 -24.63 26.46
N PHE A 178 -36.60 -25.72 25.70
CA PHE A 178 -37.78 -26.56 25.56
C PHE A 178 -37.63 -27.90 26.31
N LEU A 179 -38.58 -28.18 27.19
CA LEU A 179 -38.70 -29.42 27.93
C LEU A 179 -40.02 -30.10 27.56
N ASN A 180 -39.94 -31.30 26.97
CA ASN A 180 -41.11 -32.10 26.62
C ASN A 180 -41.64 -32.87 27.84
N ARG A 181 -42.06 -32.16 28.88
CA ARG A 181 -42.52 -32.68 30.17
C ARG A 181 -43.83 -32.02 30.58
N ASP A 182 -44.44 -32.54 31.65
CA ASP A 182 -45.70 -32.04 32.16
C ASP A 182 -45.53 -30.66 32.86
N PRO A 183 -46.27 -29.63 32.45
CA PRO A 183 -46.16 -28.29 33.02
C PRO A 183 -46.72 -28.16 34.44
N GLU A 184 -47.71 -28.96 34.83
CA GLU A 184 -48.32 -28.89 36.17
C GLU A 184 -47.37 -29.43 37.23
N HIS A 185 -46.75 -30.58 36.98
CA HIS A 185 -45.73 -31.13 37.88
C HIS A 185 -44.49 -30.22 37.95
N PHE A 186 -44.06 -29.68 36.80
CA PHE A 186 -42.95 -28.72 36.77
C PHE A 186 -43.26 -27.46 37.58
N ARG A 187 -44.50 -26.95 37.54
CA ARG A 187 -44.92 -25.82 38.36
C ARG A 187 -44.75 -26.08 39.86
N THR A 188 -45.13 -27.27 40.30
CA THR A 188 -44.96 -27.69 41.70
C THR A 188 -43.48 -27.77 42.10
N ILE A 189 -42.64 -28.35 41.24
CA ILE A 189 -41.19 -28.43 41.45
C ILE A 189 -40.56 -27.03 41.47
N LEU A 190 -40.94 -26.15 40.54
CA LEU A 190 -40.44 -24.79 40.47
C LEU A 190 -40.85 -23.97 41.70
N ASN A 191 -42.07 -24.14 42.20
CA ASN A 191 -42.52 -23.49 43.44
C ASN A 191 -41.74 -23.99 44.66
N PHE A 192 -41.40 -25.28 44.71
CA PHE A 192 -40.49 -25.80 45.73
C PHE A 192 -39.09 -25.17 45.64
N LEU A 193 -38.49 -25.06 44.43
CA LEU A 193 -37.19 -24.41 44.27
C LEU A 193 -37.20 -22.91 44.66
N ARG A 194 -38.35 -22.24 44.51
CA ARG A 194 -38.55 -20.86 44.98
C ARG A 194 -38.63 -20.78 46.51
N ASN A 195 -39.16 -21.80 47.17
CA ASN A 195 -39.27 -21.88 48.63
C ASN A 195 -38.99 -23.31 49.14
N PRO A 196 -37.72 -23.70 49.34
CA PRO A 196 -37.34 -25.08 49.69
C PRO A 196 -37.80 -25.52 51.08
N GLN A 197 -38.26 -24.59 51.92
CA GLN A 197 -38.77 -24.90 53.26
C GLN A 197 -40.17 -25.52 53.23
N THR A 198 -40.85 -25.46 52.08
CA THR A 198 -42.21 -25.98 51.93
C THR A 198 -42.20 -27.09 50.89
N PRO A 199 -42.03 -28.37 51.30
CA PRO A 199 -42.13 -29.48 50.37
C PRO A 199 -43.53 -29.54 49.75
N PRO A 200 -43.66 -30.03 48.51
CA PRO A 200 -44.96 -30.15 47.88
C PRO A 200 -45.83 -31.15 48.66
N MET A 201 -47.12 -30.84 48.76
CA MET A 201 -48.12 -31.71 49.39
C MET A 201 -49.05 -32.23 48.28
N PRO A 202 -48.80 -33.46 47.77
CA PRO A 202 -49.66 -34.08 46.77
C PRO A 202 -51.08 -34.29 47.31
N ARG A 203 -52.08 -34.20 46.44
CA ARG A 203 -53.50 -34.38 46.80
C ARG A 203 -53.89 -35.84 46.94
N ASP A 204 -53.25 -36.70 46.15
CA ASP A 204 -53.47 -38.14 46.15
C ASP A 204 -52.16 -38.91 45.90
N SER A 205 -52.23 -40.25 46.01
CA SER A 205 -51.07 -41.12 45.81
C SER A 205 -50.54 -41.09 44.38
N ALA A 206 -51.40 -40.87 43.39
CA ALA A 206 -51.01 -40.86 41.98
C ALA A 206 -50.20 -39.60 41.65
N GLU A 207 -50.62 -38.44 42.15
CA GLU A 207 -49.87 -37.18 42.07
C GLU A 207 -48.54 -37.29 42.82
N SER A 208 -48.53 -37.97 43.97
CA SER A 208 -47.29 -38.21 44.72
C SER A 208 -46.28 -39.02 43.91
N GLU A 209 -46.72 -40.11 43.27
CA GLU A 209 -45.85 -40.94 42.42
C GLU A 209 -45.34 -40.16 41.20
N ALA A 210 -46.22 -39.40 40.53
CA ALA A 210 -45.86 -38.59 39.38
C ALA A 210 -44.85 -37.49 39.74
N LEU A 211 -45.04 -36.81 40.88
CA LEU A 211 -44.10 -35.80 41.37
C LEU A 211 -42.72 -36.38 41.70
N ILE A 212 -42.66 -37.58 42.29
CA ILE A 212 -41.39 -38.26 42.57
C ILE A 212 -40.67 -38.61 41.26
N GLN A 213 -41.39 -39.09 40.25
CA GLN A 213 -40.80 -39.39 38.93
C GLN A 213 -40.25 -38.13 38.25
N GLU A 214 -41.00 -37.04 38.26
CA GLU A 214 -40.54 -35.75 37.70
C GLU A 214 -39.36 -35.18 38.50
N ALA A 215 -39.43 -35.19 39.83
CA ALA A 215 -38.32 -34.73 40.68
C ALA A 215 -37.04 -35.53 40.42
N THR A 216 -37.15 -36.85 40.23
CA THR A 216 -36.03 -37.72 39.85
C THR A 216 -35.46 -37.34 38.47
N TYR A 217 -36.32 -37.06 37.49
CA TYR A 217 -35.91 -36.61 36.17
C TYR A 217 -35.13 -35.29 36.21
N TYR A 218 -35.61 -34.31 36.99
CA TYR A 218 -34.94 -33.03 37.16
C TYR A 218 -33.72 -33.08 38.09
N GLY A 219 -33.50 -34.21 38.80
CA GLY A 219 -32.47 -34.34 39.82
C GLY A 219 -32.74 -33.42 41.02
N VAL A 220 -34.01 -33.21 41.38
CA VAL A 220 -34.43 -32.38 42.50
C VAL A 220 -34.76 -33.25 43.71
N HIS A 221 -34.17 -32.93 44.85
CA HIS A 221 -34.44 -33.57 46.13
C HIS A 221 -35.29 -32.64 47.01
N PHE A 222 -36.46 -33.11 47.46
CA PHE A 222 -37.33 -32.31 48.35
C PHE A 222 -36.79 -32.18 49.78
N PHE A 223 -35.92 -33.11 50.19
CA PHE A 223 -35.30 -33.12 51.49
C PHE A 223 -33.78 -33.18 51.34
N PRO A 224 -33.01 -32.37 52.08
CA PRO A 224 -31.54 -32.37 51.99
C PRO A 224 -30.88 -33.53 52.75
N PHE A 225 -31.67 -34.31 53.50
CA PHE A 225 -31.21 -35.47 54.28
C PHE A 225 -32.10 -36.69 54.02
N PRO A 226 -31.55 -37.91 54.14
CA PRO A 226 -32.35 -39.13 54.05
C PRO A 226 -33.36 -39.18 55.19
N LEU A 227 -34.61 -39.51 54.87
CA LEU A 227 -35.64 -39.74 55.87
C LEU A 227 -35.45 -41.15 56.45
N VAL A 228 -35.06 -41.21 57.73
CA VAL A 228 -34.95 -42.47 58.48
C VAL A 228 -36.24 -42.68 59.24
N PHE A 229 -37.02 -43.68 58.83
CA PHE A 229 -38.21 -44.11 59.57
C PHE A 229 -37.75 -45.08 60.66
N ALA A 230 -37.95 -44.71 61.93
CA ALA A 230 -37.80 -45.66 63.03
C ALA A 230 -38.95 -46.68 62.93
N ALA A 231 -38.60 -47.95 62.74
CA ALA A 231 -39.52 -49.08 62.81
C ALA A 231 -39.79 -49.48 64.26
#